data_AF-A0A3C0RAM9-F1
#
_entry.id   AF-A0A3C0RAM9-F1
#
_cell.length_a   1.000
_cell.length_b   1.000
_cell.length_c   1.000
_cell.angle_alpha   90.00
_cell.angle_beta   90.00
_cell.angle_gamma   90.00
#
_symmetry.space_group_name_H-M   'P 1'
#
loop_
_entity.id
_entity.type
_entity.pdbx_description
1 polymer ?
#
loop_
_entity_poly.entity_id
_entity_poly.type
_entity_poly.pdbx_seq_one_letter_code
_entity_poly.pdbx_strand_id
1 'polypeptide(L)' 'MQLYSIDTGYFKLDGGAMFGVVPKTMWNKLVPSAENNLCTWAMRCLLVQDGTSLVLIDNGIG' A
#
# COMPACT_ATOMS: atom_id res chain seq x y z
N MET A 1 9.19 -21.79 -7.08
CA MET A 1 8.64 -20.52 -6.54
C MET A 1 9.01 -19.30 -7.41
N GLN A 2 8.00 -18.73 -8.09
CA GLN A 2 8.05 -17.44 -8.79
C GLN A 2 7.09 -16.47 -8.11
N LEU A 3 7.43 -15.18 -8.08
CA LEU A 3 6.68 -14.13 -7.40
C LEU A 3 6.31 -13.02 -8.38
N TYR A 4 5.03 -12.64 -8.41
CA TYR A 4 4.52 -11.56 -9.24
C TYR A 4 3.85 -10.50 -8.36
N SER A 5 4.29 -9.26 -8.48
CA SER A 5 3.58 -8.11 -7.93
C SER A 5 2.49 -7.70 -8.91
N ILE A 6 1.25 -7.64 -8.45
CA ILE A 6 0.10 -7.16 -9.23
C ILE A 6 -0.28 -5.78 -8.68
N ASP A 7 -0.17 -4.74 -9.50
CA ASP A 7 -0.65 -3.40 -9.14
C ASP A 7 -2.19 -3.40 -9.16
N THR A 8 -2.81 -3.03 -8.04
CA THR A 8 -4.28 -2.95 -7.91
C THR A 8 -4.73 -1.52 -7.67
N GLY A 9 -3.98 -0.55 -8.17
CA GLY A 9 -4.30 0.86 -8.10
C GLY A 9 -3.88 1.54 -6.80
N TYR A 10 -4.45 2.72 -6.60
CA TYR A 10 -4.10 3.61 -5.51
C TYR A 10 -5.33 4.02 -4.72
N PHE A 11 -5.14 4.25 -3.43
CA PHE A 11 -6.16 4.81 -2.56
C PHE A 11 -5.57 5.87 -1.64
N LYS A 12 -6.45 6.61 -0.97
CA LYS A 12 -6.06 7.68 -0.07
C LYS A 12 -6.47 7.35 1.36
N LEU A 13 -5.55 7.55 2.29
CA LEU A 13 -5.80 7.46 3.73
C LEU A 13 -5.17 8.64 4.45
N ASP A 14 -5.72 8.97 5.62
CA ASP A 14 -5.15 9.96 6.52
C ASP A 14 -3.71 9.58 6.92
N GLY A 15 -2.76 10.48 6.67
CA GLY A 15 -1.37 10.25 6.99
C GLY A 15 -1.14 10.11 8.50
N GLY A 16 -1.87 10.86 9.33
CA GLY A 16 -1.76 10.76 10.78
C GLY A 16 -2.17 9.39 11.29
N ALA A 17 -3.27 8.84 10.77
CA ALA A 17 -3.73 7.49 11.09
C ALA A 17 -2.69 6.41 10.70
N MET A 18 -2.01 6.57 9.57
CA MET A 18 -1.01 5.61 9.08
C MET A 18 0.32 5.67 9.85
N PHE A 19 0.69 6.83 10.38
CA PHE A 19 1.96 7.03 11.08
C PHE A 19 1.83 7.10 12.62
N GLY A 20 0.60 7.06 13.14
CA GLY A 20 0.31 6.99 14.57
C GLY A 20 0.94 8.13 15.37
N VAL A 21 1.80 7.78 16.32
CA VAL A 21 2.45 8.76 17.22
C VAL A 21 3.57 9.57 16.55
N VAL A 22 3.98 9.21 15.33
CA VAL A 22 5.07 9.89 14.65
C VAL A 22 4.61 11.29 14.21
N PRO A 23 5.33 12.37 14.57
CA PRO A 23 4.93 13.72 14.19
C PRO A 23 4.91 13.95 12.68
N LYS A 24 3.90 14.69 12.20
CA LYS A 24 3.74 15.05 10.78
C LYS A 24 4.97 15.70 10.17
N THR A 25 5.66 16.54 10.92
CA THR A 25 6.90 17.20 10.47
C THR A 25 8.02 16.21 10.13
N MET A 26 7.97 14.98 10.64
CA MET A 26 8.93 13.92 10.32
C MET A 26 8.44 13.09 9.13
N TRP A 27 7.27 12.46 9.23
CA TRP A 27 6.82 11.52 8.20
C TRP A 27 6.44 12.19 6.87
N ASN A 28 5.98 13.44 6.89
CA ASN A 28 5.55 14.16 5.67
C ASN A 28 6.72 14.48 4.73
N LYS A 29 7.96 14.40 5.20
CA LYS A 29 9.16 14.51 4.36
C LYS A 29 9.37 13.29 3.47
N LEU A 30 8.92 12.12 3.92
CA LEU A 30 9.07 10.84 3.23
C LEU A 30 7.81 10.47 2.45
N VAL A 31 6.64 10.75 3.01
CA VAL A 31 5.33 10.51 2.40
C VAL A 31 4.53 11.80 2.45
N PRO A 32 4.63 12.66 1.41
CA PRO A 32 3.91 13.92 1.38
C PRO A 32 2.40 13.74 1.37
N SER A 33 1.71 14.36 2.32
CA SER A 33 0.25 14.46 2.34
C SER A 33 -0.25 15.63 1.50
N ALA A 34 -1.47 15.52 0.97
CA ALA A 34 -2.22 16.65 0.45
C ALA A 34 -2.69 17.62 1.56
N GLU A 35 -3.33 18.72 1.18
CA GLU A 35 -3.82 19.75 2.11
C GLU A 35 -4.76 19.18 3.18
N ASN A 36 -5.63 18.25 2.81
CA ASN A 36 -6.55 17.56 3.72
C ASN A 36 -5.92 16.37 4.49
N ASN A 37 -4.59 16.34 4.62
CA ASN A 37 -3.82 15.31 5.32
C ASN A 37 -3.89 13.89 4.70
N LEU A 38 -4.44 13.73 3.50
CA LEU A 38 -4.47 12.44 2.81
C LEU A 38 -3.17 12.15 2.07
N CYS A 39 -2.62 10.95 2.28
CA CYS A 39 -1.50 10.40 1.52
C CYS A 39 -2.01 9.42 0.47
N THR A 40 -1.26 9.27 -0.62
CA THR A 40 -1.55 8.28 -1.68
C THR A 40 -0.80 6.99 -1.41
N TRP A 41 -1.50 5.86 -1.43
CA TRP A 41 -0.97 4.54 -1.13
C TRP A 41 -1.20 3.60 -2.32
N ALA A 42 -0.17 2.88 -2.72
CA ALA A 42 -0.28 1.84 -3.74
C ALA A 42 -0.78 0.54 -3.09
N MET A 43 -1.80 -0.06 -3.67
CA MET A 43 -2.23 -1.41 -3.31
C MET A 43 -1.57 -2.40 -4.27
N ARG A 44 -1.07 -3.49 -3.71
CA ARG A 44 -0.44 -4.56 -4.48
C ARG A 44 -0.87 -5.90 -3.93
N CYS A 45 -1.25 -6.80 -4.83
CA CYS A 45 -1.39 -8.21 -4.51
C CYS A 45 -0.08 -8.93 -4.86
N LEU A 46 0.18 -10.01 -4.14
CA LEU A 46 1.30 -10.91 -4.46
C LEU A 46 0.72 -12.22 -4.99
N LEU A 47 1.00 -12.52 -6.25
CA LEU A 47 0.74 -13.85 -6.81
C LEU A 47 2.00 -14.69 -6.65
N VAL A 48 1.86 -15.79 -5.89
CA VAL A 48 2.89 -16.78 -5.69
C VAL A 48 2.58 -17.98 -6.58
N GLN A 49 3.52 -18.32 -7.47
CA GLN A 49 3.45 -19.55 -8.25
C GLN A 49 4.49 -20.54 -7.74
N ASP A 50 4.02 -21.69 -7.28
CA ASP A 50 4.88 -22.78 -6.86
C ASP A 50 4.45 -24.11 -7.48
N GLY A 51 5.20 -24.56 -8.50
CA GLY A 51 4.80 -25.69 -9.34
C GLY A 51 3.47 -25.42 -10.05
N THR A 52 2.47 -26.26 -9.77
CA THR A 52 1.10 -26.14 -10.28
C THR A 52 0.17 -25.32 -9.38
N SER A 53 0.64 -24.95 -8.18
CA SER A 53 -0.14 -24.17 -7.22
C SER A 53 0.01 -22.67 -7.49
N LEU A 54 -1.13 -21.97 -7.42
CA LEU A 54 -1.20 -20.51 -7.44
C LEU A 54 -1.87 -20.04 -6.15
N VAL A 55 -1.21 -19.11 -5.47
CA VAL A 55 -1.74 -18.46 -4.26
C VAL A 55 -1.74 -16.96 -4.49
N LEU A 56 -2.90 -16.35 -4.34
CA LEU A 56 -3.05 -14.90 -4.36
C LEU A 56 -3.13 -14.39 -2.92
N ILE A 57 -2.22 -13.47 -2.56
CA ILE A 57 -2.23 -12.75 -1.28
C ILE A 57 -2.85 -11.38 -1.55
N ASP A 58 -3.91 -11.07 -0.79
CA ASP A 58 -4.82 -9.94 -0.95
C ASP A 58 -5.57 -9.90 -2.29
N ASN A 59 -6.64 -9.10 -2.39
CA ASN A 59 -7.50 -9.02 -3.57
C ASN A 59 -7.91 -7.58 -3.93
N GLY A 60 -7.06 -6.59 -3.59
CA GLY A 60 -7.37 -5.18 -3.83
C GLY A 60 -8.63 -4.73 -3.09
N ILE A 61 -9.38 -3.80 -3.68
CA ILE A 61 -10.60 -3.22 -3.09
C ILE A 61 -11.85 -3.38 -3.97
N GLY A 62 -11.78 -4.21 -5.01
CA GLY A 62 -12.86 -4.43 -5.98
C GLY A 62 -12.36 -5.03 -7.29
#